data_AF-A0A1J0R8W8-F1
#
_entry.id   AF-A0A1J0R8W8-F1
#
_cell.length_a   1.000
_cell.length_b   1.000
_cell.length_c   1.000
_cell.angle_alpha   90.00
_cell.angle_beta   90.00
_cell.angle_gamma   90.00
#
_symmetry.space_group_name_H-M   'P 1'
#
loop_
_entity.id
_entity.type
_entity.pdbx_description
1 polymer ?
#
loop_
_entity_poly.entity_id
_entity_poly.type
_entity_poly.pdbx_seq_one_letter_code
_entity_poly.pdbx_strand_id
1 'polypeptide(L)'
;MNMSTADDQWRALFKGEPATKTWDSVKTRYEDKPFMEDWGAKWADWVTTAYEISKEEHGKSLLAANAPPTTPWAKQAAHATINETLTELEKLQKQLAQAKTNAKETLPTQARHKISEALYGDTVTNNKAEAGKTTADNTYATSCVANGGKSLWGDILCLCGVKDGSAAADCAQTKLTIAWSTNPLAAIQTVKAACPTAKSAKLTPSLIRALIQRVDAKIKRSENGNALVYSLGKPTADSCTGDTGALCVILRHTMQRGTPNRALTAFHGLPSWTKQQIY
;
A
#
# COMPACT_ATOMS: atom_id res chain seq x y z
N MET A 1 -7.05 -35.35 5.92
CA MET A 1 -7.37 -36.33 6.98
C MET A 1 -6.15 -36.47 7.86
N ASN A 2 -6.30 -36.41 9.18
CA ASN A 2 -5.17 -36.59 10.10
C ASN A 2 -4.76 -38.07 10.20
N MET A 3 -3.55 -38.39 9.74
CA MET A 3 -3.05 -39.78 9.65
C MET A 3 -2.70 -40.40 11.02
N SER A 4 -2.44 -39.59 12.05
CA SER A 4 -2.15 -40.07 13.41
C SER A 4 -3.36 -40.67 14.13
N THR A 5 -4.59 -40.31 13.73
CA THR A 5 -5.84 -40.78 14.34
C THR A 5 -6.69 -41.66 13.42
N ALA A 6 -6.25 -41.86 12.19
CA ALA A 6 -6.90 -42.79 11.26
C ALA A 6 -6.89 -44.23 11.83
N ASP A 7 -7.73 -45.11 11.29
CA ASP A 7 -7.63 -46.53 11.62
C ASP A 7 -6.41 -47.19 10.96
N ASP A 8 -6.05 -48.38 11.46
CA ASP A 8 -4.87 -49.11 11.00
C ASP A 8 -4.98 -49.55 9.53
N GLN A 9 -6.19 -49.87 9.06
CA GLN A 9 -6.41 -50.30 7.67
C GLN A 9 -6.22 -49.13 6.72
N TRP A 10 -6.72 -47.95 7.09
CA TRP A 10 -6.51 -46.71 6.36
C TRP A 10 -5.04 -46.33 6.30
N ARG A 11 -4.33 -46.30 7.44
CA ARG A 11 -2.89 -46.01 7.47
C ARG A 11 -2.08 -46.97 6.61
N ALA A 12 -2.44 -48.25 6.60
CA ALA A 12 -1.73 -49.27 5.85
C ALA A 12 -1.74 -49.00 4.33
N LEU A 13 -2.73 -48.29 3.80
CA LEU A 13 -2.78 -47.90 2.38
C LEU A 13 -1.59 -47.03 1.96
N PHE A 14 -1.05 -46.24 2.90
CA PHE A 14 -0.05 -45.21 2.64
C PHE A 14 1.35 -45.58 3.13
N LYS A 15 1.53 -46.77 3.72
CA LYS A 15 2.81 -47.22 4.25
C LYS A 15 3.82 -47.46 3.12
N GLY A 16 4.98 -46.82 3.20
CA GLY A 16 6.10 -47.00 2.28
C GLY A 16 6.76 -45.68 1.89
N GLU A 17 7.74 -45.77 0.99
CA GLU A 17 8.49 -44.61 0.48
C GLU A 17 7.63 -43.80 -0.52
N PRO A 18 7.53 -42.46 -0.37
CA PRO A 18 6.70 -41.61 -1.23
C PRO A 18 6.98 -41.78 -2.72
N ALA A 19 8.24 -41.96 -3.10
CA ALA A 19 8.68 -42.14 -4.48
C ALA A 19 8.07 -43.38 -5.17
N THR A 20 7.66 -44.39 -4.39
CA THR A 20 7.15 -45.68 -4.90
C THR A 20 5.64 -45.82 -4.79
N LYS A 21 4.97 -44.91 -4.06
CA LYS A 21 3.54 -44.99 -3.71
C LYS A 21 2.76 -43.86 -4.38
N THR A 22 2.89 -43.73 -5.69
CA THR A 22 2.19 -42.70 -6.48
C THR A 22 0.72 -43.06 -6.70
N TRP A 23 -0.13 -42.05 -6.93
CA TRP A 23 -1.54 -42.28 -7.24
C TRP A 23 -1.71 -43.14 -8.50
N ASP A 24 -0.89 -42.91 -9.53
CA ASP A 24 -0.93 -43.71 -10.77
C ASP A 24 -0.72 -45.20 -10.54
N SER A 25 0.04 -45.58 -9.50
CA SER A 25 0.28 -46.99 -9.16
C SER A 25 -0.93 -47.71 -8.54
N VAL A 26 -1.93 -46.96 -8.06
CA VAL A 26 -3.08 -47.52 -7.30
C VAL A 26 -4.44 -47.10 -7.83
N LYS A 27 -4.53 -46.08 -8.68
CA LYS A 27 -5.79 -45.48 -9.13
C LYS A 27 -6.77 -46.48 -9.76
N THR A 28 -6.26 -47.51 -10.44
CA THR A 28 -7.05 -48.58 -11.07
C THR A 28 -7.91 -49.36 -10.07
N ARG A 29 -7.53 -49.39 -8.79
CA ARG A 29 -8.30 -50.04 -7.72
C ARG A 29 -9.54 -49.25 -7.30
N TYR A 30 -9.64 -48.00 -7.75
CA TYR A 30 -10.64 -47.03 -7.31
C TYR A 30 -11.38 -46.37 -8.48
N GLU A 31 -11.20 -46.82 -9.72
CA GLU A 31 -11.77 -46.20 -10.93
C GLU A 31 -13.30 -46.02 -10.86
N ASP A 32 -14.02 -46.97 -10.25
CA ASP A 32 -15.48 -46.92 -10.12
C ASP A 32 -15.96 -46.30 -8.79
N LYS A 33 -15.08 -45.61 -8.04
CA LYS A 33 -15.41 -45.07 -6.72
C LYS A 33 -15.72 -43.57 -6.78
N PRO A 34 -16.77 -43.11 -6.07
CA PRO A 34 -17.18 -41.71 -6.07
C PRO A 34 -16.13 -40.76 -5.46
N PHE A 35 -15.10 -41.30 -4.80
CA PHE A 35 -14.02 -40.56 -4.17
C PHE A 35 -12.71 -40.57 -4.96
N MET A 36 -12.68 -41.14 -6.18
CA MET A 36 -11.47 -41.28 -6.99
C MET A 36 -10.74 -39.94 -7.21
N GLU A 37 -11.48 -38.89 -7.61
CA GLU A 37 -10.90 -37.58 -7.86
C GLU A 37 -10.34 -36.93 -6.59
N ASP A 38 -11.12 -36.97 -5.50
CA ASP A 38 -10.72 -36.40 -4.20
C ASP A 38 -9.47 -37.09 -3.64
N TRP A 39 -9.40 -38.42 -3.76
CA TRP A 39 -8.24 -39.18 -3.32
C TRP A 39 -7.03 -38.91 -4.20
N GLY A 40 -7.21 -38.83 -5.53
CA GLY A 40 -6.14 -38.47 -6.45
C GLY A 40 -5.48 -37.15 -6.10
N ALA A 41 -6.28 -36.15 -5.72
CA ALA A 41 -5.78 -34.84 -5.30
C ALA A 41 -5.01 -34.86 -3.96
N LYS A 42 -5.32 -35.80 -3.06
CA LYS A 42 -4.76 -35.84 -1.69
C LYS A 42 -3.73 -36.95 -1.47
N TRP A 43 -3.58 -37.88 -2.42
CA TRP A 43 -2.81 -39.10 -2.25
C TRP A 43 -1.35 -38.83 -1.91
N ALA A 44 -0.70 -37.93 -2.65
CA ALA A 44 0.71 -37.59 -2.43
C ALA A 44 0.95 -37.02 -1.01
N ASP A 45 0.06 -36.16 -0.54
CA ASP A 45 0.12 -35.59 0.80
C ASP A 45 -0.10 -36.66 1.88
N TRP A 46 -1.04 -37.58 1.67
CA TRP A 46 -1.30 -38.67 2.61
C TRP A 46 -0.12 -39.64 2.72
N VAL A 47 0.50 -40.01 1.59
CA VAL A 47 1.69 -40.87 1.57
C VAL A 47 2.87 -40.17 2.23
N THR A 48 3.12 -38.91 1.90
CA THR A 48 4.21 -38.12 2.50
C THR A 48 4.00 -37.99 4.00
N THR A 49 2.79 -37.63 4.43
CA THR A 49 2.46 -37.52 5.86
C THR A 49 2.63 -38.86 6.57
N ALA A 50 2.13 -39.96 5.98
CA ALA A 50 2.27 -41.30 6.56
C ALA A 50 3.74 -41.71 6.71
N TYR A 51 4.57 -41.39 5.71
CA TYR A 51 6.01 -41.61 5.75
C TYR A 51 6.66 -40.82 6.89
N GLU A 52 6.51 -39.50 6.89
CA GLU A 52 7.15 -38.58 7.85
C GLU A 52 6.78 -38.91 9.30
N ILE A 53 5.50 -39.20 9.61
CA ILE A 53 5.11 -39.52 10.99
C ILE A 53 5.61 -40.90 11.45
N SER A 54 5.90 -41.80 10.50
CA SER A 54 6.36 -43.16 10.78
C SER A 54 7.88 -43.27 10.84
N LYS A 55 8.59 -42.35 10.19
CA LYS A 55 10.05 -42.28 10.18
C LYS A 55 10.57 -42.04 11.59
N GLU A 56 11.60 -42.78 11.95
CA GLU A 56 12.27 -42.60 13.24
C GLU A 56 13.31 -41.48 13.14
N GLU A 57 13.21 -40.51 14.04
CA GLU A 57 14.25 -39.52 14.28
C GLU A 57 14.66 -39.61 15.75
N HIS A 58 15.97 -39.68 16.01
CA HIS A 58 16.50 -39.83 17.37
C HIS A 58 15.90 -41.00 18.18
N GLY A 59 15.60 -42.12 17.52
CA GLY A 59 15.12 -43.36 18.16
C GLY A 59 13.63 -43.38 18.52
N LYS A 60 12.83 -42.41 18.04
CA LYS A 60 11.37 -42.43 18.18
C LYS A 60 10.69 -41.77 16.99
N SER A 61 9.66 -42.40 16.43
CA SER A 61 8.82 -41.77 15.42
C SER A 61 7.76 -40.86 16.03
N LEU A 62 7.27 -39.89 15.25
CA LEU A 62 6.20 -38.99 15.69
C LEU A 62 4.93 -39.76 16.04
N LEU A 63 4.62 -40.83 15.30
CA LEU A 63 3.50 -41.72 15.55
C LEU A 63 3.68 -42.52 16.85
N ALA A 64 4.89 -42.98 17.17
CA ALA A 64 5.17 -43.64 18.44
C ALA A 64 5.13 -42.66 19.63
N ALA A 65 5.46 -41.38 19.41
CA ALA A 65 5.32 -40.33 20.41
C ALA A 65 3.87 -39.89 20.63
N ASN A 66 3.02 -40.04 19.62
CA ASN A 66 1.61 -39.63 19.62
C ASN A 66 0.72 -40.82 19.21
N ALA A 67 0.83 -41.92 19.95
CA ALA A 67 0.13 -43.15 19.62
C ALA A 67 -1.40 -42.91 19.58
N PRO A 68 -2.10 -43.43 18.55
CA PRO A 68 -3.55 -43.30 18.45
C PRO A 68 -4.22 -43.94 19.68
N PRO A 69 -5.35 -43.38 20.14
CA PRO A 69 -6.16 -44.03 21.17
C PRO A 69 -6.54 -45.45 20.76
N THR A 70 -6.65 -46.37 21.72
CA THR A 70 -6.88 -47.79 21.44
C THR A 70 -8.35 -48.14 21.20
N THR A 71 -9.29 -47.37 21.75
CA THR A 71 -10.73 -47.64 21.62
C THR A 71 -11.36 -46.87 20.45
N PRO A 72 -12.38 -47.44 19.76
CA PRO A 72 -13.04 -46.76 18.64
C PRO A 72 -13.60 -45.38 18.97
N TRP A 73 -14.27 -45.25 20.13
CA TRP A 73 -14.81 -43.97 20.61
C TRP A 73 -13.70 -42.93 20.83
N ALA A 74 -12.58 -43.32 21.46
CA ALA A 74 -11.50 -42.37 21.73
C ALA A 74 -10.80 -41.93 20.44
N LYS A 75 -10.65 -42.83 19.45
CA LYS A 75 -10.18 -42.47 18.10
C LYS A 75 -11.09 -41.45 17.45
N GLN A 76 -12.41 -41.66 17.49
CA GLN A 76 -13.39 -40.75 16.90
C GLN A 76 -13.38 -39.37 17.58
N ALA A 77 -13.32 -39.32 18.91
CA ALA A 77 -13.22 -38.08 19.66
C ALA A 77 -11.92 -37.32 19.34
N ALA A 78 -10.77 -38.01 19.33
CA ALA A 78 -9.49 -37.41 18.96
C ALA A 78 -9.49 -36.92 17.51
N HIS A 79 -10.11 -37.65 16.60
CA HIS A 79 -10.24 -37.24 15.20
C HIS A 79 -11.06 -35.96 15.05
N ALA A 80 -12.19 -35.86 15.76
CA ALA A 80 -13.03 -34.67 15.76
C ALA A 80 -12.26 -33.44 16.28
N THR A 81 -11.64 -33.56 17.45
CA THR A 81 -10.89 -32.46 18.06
C THR A 81 -9.70 -32.01 17.21
N ILE A 82 -8.96 -32.95 16.62
CA ILE A 82 -7.80 -32.58 15.79
C ILE A 82 -8.24 -31.96 14.47
N ASN A 83 -9.32 -32.44 13.84
CA ASN A 83 -9.83 -31.82 12.62
C ASN A 83 -10.38 -30.41 12.87
N GLU A 84 -11.06 -30.19 14.01
CA GLU A 84 -11.51 -28.86 14.42
C GLU A 84 -10.31 -27.92 14.63
N THR A 85 -9.30 -28.39 15.36
CA THR A 85 -8.06 -27.63 15.60
C THR A 85 -7.33 -27.31 14.31
N LEU A 86 -7.22 -28.28 13.39
CA LEU A 86 -6.57 -28.11 12.10
C LEU A 86 -7.32 -27.08 11.24
N THR A 87 -8.64 -27.11 11.25
CA THR A 87 -9.48 -26.14 10.52
C THR A 87 -9.20 -24.70 11.00
N GLU A 88 -9.12 -24.48 12.31
CA GLU A 88 -8.81 -23.16 12.85
C GLU A 88 -7.35 -22.75 12.56
N LEU A 89 -6.40 -23.68 12.63
CA LEU A 89 -5.00 -23.43 12.28
C LEU A 89 -4.83 -23.03 10.81
N GLU A 90 -5.49 -23.71 9.88
CA GLU A 90 -5.46 -23.36 8.45
C GLU A 90 -6.02 -21.95 8.21
N LYS A 91 -7.09 -21.58 8.92
CA LYS A 91 -7.68 -20.23 8.87
C LYS A 91 -6.70 -19.18 9.40
N LEU A 92 -6.09 -19.41 10.56
CA LEU A 92 -5.09 -18.52 11.14
C LEU A 92 -3.85 -18.38 10.25
N GLN A 93 -3.40 -19.47 9.63
CA GLN A 93 -2.26 -19.46 8.70
C GLN A 93 -2.56 -18.58 7.47
N LYS A 94 -3.76 -18.70 6.89
CA LYS A 94 -4.22 -17.84 5.78
C LYS A 94 -4.28 -16.37 6.20
N GLN A 95 -4.84 -16.08 7.38
CA GLN A 95 -4.88 -14.71 7.93
C GLN A 95 -3.49 -14.13 8.14
N LEU A 96 -2.56 -14.91 8.68
CA LEU A 96 -1.17 -14.50 8.88
C LEU A 96 -0.44 -14.24 7.56
N ALA A 97 -0.63 -15.10 6.56
CA ALA A 97 -0.07 -14.91 5.23
C ALA A 97 -0.59 -13.60 4.61
N GLN A 98 -1.91 -13.37 4.66
CA GLN A 98 -2.51 -12.12 4.18
C GLN A 98 -1.99 -10.90 4.94
N ALA A 99 -1.90 -10.98 6.27
CA ALA A 99 -1.38 -9.89 7.09
C ALA A 99 0.10 -9.58 6.75
N LYS A 100 0.92 -10.60 6.50
CA LYS A 100 2.31 -10.45 6.04
C LYS A 100 2.37 -9.76 4.68
N THR A 101 1.59 -10.20 3.71
CA THR A 101 1.53 -9.56 2.37
C THR A 101 1.07 -8.11 2.48
N ASN A 102 0.02 -7.85 3.25
CA ASN A 102 -0.47 -6.49 3.47
C ASN A 102 0.59 -5.59 4.09
N ALA A 103 1.28 -6.05 5.13
CA ALA A 103 2.29 -5.27 5.85
C ALA A 103 3.55 -5.02 5.02
N LYS A 104 3.98 -5.97 4.18
CA LYS A 104 5.24 -5.87 3.43
C LYS A 104 5.09 -5.22 2.06
N GLU A 105 3.97 -5.44 1.39
CA GLU A 105 3.83 -5.13 -0.02
C GLU A 105 2.72 -4.11 -0.25
N THR A 106 1.48 -4.48 0.12
CA THR A 106 0.28 -3.71 -0.22
C THR A 106 0.28 -2.33 0.43
N LEU A 107 0.41 -2.25 1.76
CA LEU A 107 0.31 -0.99 2.49
C LEU A 107 1.49 -0.04 2.20
N PRO A 108 2.76 -0.50 2.16
CA PRO A 108 3.86 0.37 1.76
C PRO A 108 3.74 0.88 0.33
N THR A 109 3.25 0.06 -0.60
CA THR A 109 3.05 0.48 -2.00
C THR A 109 1.93 1.50 -2.13
N GLN A 110 0.80 1.28 -1.46
CA GLN A 110 -0.28 2.28 -1.40
C GLN A 110 0.19 3.60 -0.80
N ALA A 111 0.97 3.56 0.29
CA ALA A 111 1.54 4.76 0.89
C ALA A 111 2.47 5.49 -0.09
N ARG A 112 3.35 4.77 -0.81
CA ARG A 112 4.21 5.35 -1.86
C ARG A 112 3.39 5.99 -2.98
N HIS A 113 2.32 5.33 -3.43
CA HIS A 113 1.44 5.89 -4.47
C HIS A 113 0.77 7.18 -3.99
N LYS A 114 0.23 7.21 -2.77
CA LYS A 114 -0.39 8.42 -2.20
C LYS A 114 0.59 9.57 -2.04
N ILE A 115 1.83 9.28 -1.64
CA ILE A 115 2.90 10.28 -1.59
C ILE A 115 3.22 10.80 -3.01
N SER A 116 3.32 9.90 -3.98
CA SER A 116 3.56 10.27 -5.39
C SER A 116 2.42 11.14 -5.94
N GLU A 117 1.16 10.79 -5.66
CA GLU A 117 -0.01 11.56 -6.06
C GLU A 117 0.01 12.97 -5.46
N ALA A 118 0.32 13.09 -4.16
CA ALA A 118 0.43 14.38 -3.51
C ALA A 118 1.58 15.24 -4.08
N LEU A 119 2.71 14.61 -4.40
CA LEU A 119 3.89 15.32 -4.92
C LEU A 119 3.74 15.75 -6.37
N TYR A 120 3.18 14.88 -7.23
CA TYR A 120 3.23 15.04 -8.69
C TYR A 120 1.85 15.15 -9.35
N GLY A 121 0.76 14.95 -8.62
CA GLY A 121 -0.60 15.15 -9.10
C GLY A 121 -1.43 13.87 -9.13
N ASP A 122 -2.74 14.06 -9.33
CA ASP A 122 -3.71 12.98 -9.26
C ASP A 122 -3.38 11.80 -10.17
N THR A 123 -3.52 10.58 -9.63
CA THR A 123 -3.20 9.29 -10.25
C THR A 123 -1.72 9.02 -10.57
N VAL A 124 -0.79 9.91 -10.21
CA VAL A 124 0.65 9.70 -10.49
C VAL A 124 1.27 8.77 -9.44
N THR A 125 1.80 7.63 -9.88
CA THR A 125 2.38 6.59 -8.99
C THR A 125 3.88 6.37 -9.15
N ASN A 126 4.48 6.95 -10.20
CA ASN A 126 5.85 6.70 -10.64
C ASN A 126 6.89 7.71 -10.10
N ASN A 127 6.48 8.64 -9.23
CA ASN A 127 7.29 9.74 -8.72
C ASN A 127 7.92 10.65 -9.79
N LYS A 128 7.21 10.89 -10.90
CA LYS A 128 7.67 11.76 -11.99
C LYS A 128 6.64 12.84 -12.28
N ALA A 129 7.13 13.99 -12.74
CA ALA A 129 6.26 15.08 -13.15
C ALA A 129 5.60 14.75 -14.49
N GLU A 130 4.30 15.04 -14.60
CA GLU A 130 3.49 14.76 -15.77
C GLU A 130 2.68 16.01 -16.14
N ALA A 131 2.66 16.34 -17.44
CA ALA A 131 1.89 17.49 -17.95
C ALA A 131 0.40 17.30 -17.69
N GLY A 132 -0.30 18.38 -17.32
CA GLY A 132 -1.73 18.35 -16.96
C GLY A 132 -2.02 17.79 -15.55
N LYS A 133 -1.07 17.04 -14.96
CA LYS A 133 -1.16 16.46 -13.62
C LYS A 133 -0.38 17.27 -12.58
N THR A 134 0.91 17.49 -12.81
CA THR A 134 1.77 18.24 -11.89
C THR A 134 1.43 19.73 -11.91
N THR A 135 1.33 20.29 -13.11
CA THR A 135 0.74 21.61 -13.38
C THR A 135 -0.41 21.44 -14.37
N ALA A 136 -1.32 22.40 -14.45
CA ALA A 136 -2.42 22.31 -15.42
C ALA A 136 -1.96 22.51 -16.85
N ASP A 137 -0.95 23.35 -17.03
CA ASP A 137 -0.38 23.77 -18.30
C ASP A 137 1.05 24.32 -18.07
N ASN A 138 1.71 24.78 -19.14
CA ASN A 138 3.00 25.46 -19.11
C ASN A 138 2.92 26.97 -18.83
N THR A 139 1.73 27.57 -18.64
CA THR A 139 1.58 29.00 -18.32
C THR A 139 1.33 29.26 -16.84
N TYR A 140 1.92 30.34 -16.30
CA TYR A 140 1.75 30.72 -14.88
C TYR A 140 0.28 31.04 -14.56
N ALA A 141 -0.40 31.83 -15.39
CA ALA A 141 -1.80 32.20 -15.16
C ALA A 141 -2.72 30.97 -15.07
N THR A 142 -2.56 30.01 -15.98
CA THR A 142 -3.39 28.79 -16.00
C THR A 142 -3.06 27.87 -14.83
N SER A 143 -1.77 27.63 -14.56
CA SER A 143 -1.34 26.65 -13.56
C SER A 143 -1.38 27.17 -12.13
N CYS A 144 -1.03 28.44 -11.91
CA CYS A 144 -0.88 29.02 -10.57
C CYS A 144 -2.10 29.82 -10.12
N VAL A 145 -2.87 30.38 -11.05
CA VAL A 145 -4.04 31.23 -10.71
C VAL A 145 -5.34 30.48 -10.96
N ALA A 146 -5.53 29.95 -12.16
CA ALA A 146 -6.79 29.28 -12.54
C ALA A 146 -6.93 27.87 -11.94
N ASN A 147 -5.82 27.12 -11.87
CA ASN A 147 -5.83 25.69 -11.53
C ASN A 147 -4.79 25.29 -10.46
N GLY A 148 -4.41 26.20 -9.58
CA GLY A 148 -3.44 25.91 -8.52
C GLY A 148 -3.94 24.86 -7.53
N GLY A 149 -3.00 24.19 -6.85
CA GLY A 149 -3.29 23.10 -5.92
C GLY A 149 -3.39 21.72 -6.57
N LYS A 150 -2.83 21.52 -7.78
CA LYS A 150 -2.83 20.23 -8.47
C LYS A 150 -1.83 19.23 -7.89
N SER A 151 -0.67 19.72 -7.44
CA SER A 151 0.38 18.91 -6.83
C SER A 151 1.35 19.78 -6.04
N LEU A 152 2.08 19.21 -5.08
CA LEU A 152 3.06 19.97 -4.31
C LEU A 152 4.19 20.52 -5.21
N TRP A 153 4.70 19.75 -6.18
CA TRP A 153 5.73 20.25 -7.08
C TRP A 153 5.21 21.35 -8.00
N GLY A 154 3.97 21.24 -8.49
CA GLY A 154 3.33 22.31 -9.25
C GLY A 154 3.19 23.59 -8.46
N ASP A 155 2.75 23.49 -7.20
CA ASP A 155 2.61 24.63 -6.30
C ASP A 155 3.97 25.26 -5.98
N ILE A 156 5.03 24.46 -5.75
CA ILE A 156 6.38 24.97 -5.57
C ILE A 156 6.86 25.71 -6.83
N LEU A 157 6.61 25.20 -8.03
CA LEU A 157 6.97 25.93 -9.26
C LEU A 157 6.30 27.31 -9.32
N CYS A 158 5.05 27.41 -8.88
CA CYS A 158 4.34 28.69 -8.78
C CYS A 158 4.93 29.64 -7.74
N LEU A 159 5.41 29.11 -6.61
CA LEU A 159 6.04 29.91 -5.56
C LEU A 159 7.43 30.43 -5.96
N CYS A 160 8.09 29.75 -6.89
CA CYS A 160 9.52 29.96 -7.17
C CYS A 160 9.82 30.53 -8.55
N GLY A 161 8.85 30.56 -9.48
CA GLY A 161 9.07 30.91 -10.88
C GLY A 161 8.32 32.16 -11.30
N VAL A 162 9.04 33.14 -11.84
CA VAL A 162 8.46 34.34 -12.46
C VAL A 162 7.77 33.97 -13.76
N LYS A 163 6.58 34.52 -14.03
CA LYS A 163 5.75 34.16 -15.20
C LYS A 163 6.44 34.27 -16.56
N ASP A 164 7.43 35.16 -16.68
CA ASP A 164 8.18 35.41 -17.91
C ASP A 164 9.39 34.46 -18.09
N GLY A 165 9.64 33.61 -17.09
CA GLY A 165 10.74 32.67 -17.06
C GLY A 165 12.07 33.25 -16.61
N SER A 166 12.11 34.50 -16.15
CA SER A 166 13.32 35.11 -15.60
C SER A 166 13.73 34.49 -14.26
N ALA A 167 15.01 34.66 -13.89
CA ALA A 167 15.58 34.05 -12.70
C ALA A 167 15.22 34.85 -11.44
N ALA A 168 14.65 34.18 -10.42
CA ALA A 168 14.21 34.81 -9.16
C ALA A 168 14.70 34.09 -7.91
N ALA A 169 14.91 34.84 -6.82
CA ALA A 169 15.40 34.32 -5.53
C ALA A 169 14.28 34.22 -4.47
N ASP A 170 13.01 34.23 -4.89
CA ASP A 170 11.85 34.25 -3.99
C ASP A 170 11.72 32.99 -3.12
N CYS A 171 12.23 31.85 -3.59
CA CYS A 171 12.16 30.57 -2.87
C CYS A 171 13.48 30.11 -2.23
N ALA A 172 14.61 30.58 -2.73
CA ALA A 172 15.94 30.13 -2.33
C ALA A 172 16.94 31.26 -2.46
N GLN A 173 18.05 31.17 -1.74
CA GLN A 173 19.13 32.17 -1.84
C GLN A 173 19.70 32.24 -3.27
N THR A 174 19.78 31.10 -3.96
CA THR A 174 20.15 31.03 -5.37
C THR A 174 18.95 31.33 -6.25
N LYS A 175 19.15 32.16 -7.28
CA LYS A 175 18.11 32.44 -8.28
C LYS A 175 17.75 31.16 -9.04
N LEU A 176 16.46 30.89 -9.18
CA LEU A 176 15.89 29.78 -9.92
C LEU A 176 15.25 30.30 -11.20
N THR A 177 15.50 29.61 -12.31
CA THR A 177 14.88 29.86 -13.61
C THR A 177 13.85 28.78 -13.87
N ILE A 178 12.57 29.16 -13.98
CA ILE A 178 11.47 28.25 -14.31
C ILE A 178 10.86 28.73 -15.61
N ALA A 179 11.11 28.01 -16.70
CA ALA A 179 10.71 28.40 -18.04
C ALA A 179 9.21 28.19 -18.27
N TRP A 180 8.39 29.04 -17.66
CA TRP A 180 6.98 29.19 -18.01
C TRP A 180 6.85 29.53 -19.51
N SER A 181 5.75 29.14 -20.15
CA SER A 181 5.47 29.14 -21.59
C SER A 181 6.20 28.10 -22.44
N THR A 182 7.15 27.34 -21.88
CA THR A 182 7.80 26.21 -22.58
C THR A 182 7.64 24.91 -21.81
N ASN A 183 8.44 24.70 -20.77
CA ASN A 183 8.43 23.49 -19.95
C ASN A 183 8.83 23.79 -18.49
N PRO A 184 7.90 24.23 -17.63
CA PRO A 184 8.20 24.52 -16.23
C PRO A 184 8.58 23.25 -15.44
N LEU A 185 8.14 22.06 -15.87
CA LEU A 185 8.41 20.80 -15.17
C LEU A 185 9.89 20.41 -15.17
N ALA A 186 10.65 20.84 -16.19
CA ALA A 186 12.10 20.60 -16.26
C ALA A 186 12.86 21.19 -15.06
N ALA A 187 12.33 22.27 -14.45
CA ALA A 187 12.97 22.93 -13.33
C ALA A 187 12.83 22.18 -11.99
N ILE A 188 11.99 21.16 -11.89
CA ILE A 188 11.71 20.45 -10.62
C ILE A 188 12.99 19.88 -9.99
N GLN A 189 13.95 19.38 -10.78
CA GLN A 189 15.20 18.84 -10.23
C GLN A 189 16.10 19.95 -9.67
N THR A 190 16.17 21.09 -10.35
CA THR A 190 16.91 22.27 -9.85
C THR A 190 16.28 22.81 -8.57
N VAL A 191 14.95 22.88 -8.51
CA VAL A 191 14.22 23.30 -7.31
C VAL A 191 14.47 22.32 -6.16
N LYS A 192 14.44 21.00 -6.41
CA LYS A 192 14.78 19.97 -5.42
C LYS A 192 16.18 20.14 -4.86
N ALA A 193 17.16 20.41 -5.73
CA ALA A 193 18.54 20.64 -5.32
C ALA A 193 18.71 21.89 -4.46
N ALA A 194 17.84 22.89 -4.62
CA ALA A 194 17.80 24.09 -3.79
C ALA A 194 17.11 23.87 -2.42
N CYS A 195 16.35 22.78 -2.24
CA CYS A 195 15.75 22.47 -0.95
C CYS A 195 16.85 22.05 0.07
N PRO A 196 16.85 22.62 1.28
CA PRO A 196 17.76 22.18 2.34
C PRO A 196 17.58 20.69 2.62
N THR A 197 18.68 19.96 2.77
CA THR A 197 18.63 18.53 3.11
C THR A 197 17.98 18.36 4.49
N ALA A 198 16.80 17.74 4.54
CA ALA A 198 16.19 17.35 5.80
C ALA A 198 16.99 16.20 6.43
N LYS A 199 17.10 16.18 7.76
CA LYS A 199 17.61 15.01 8.48
C LYS A 199 16.73 13.80 8.13
N SER A 200 17.37 12.68 7.80
CA SER A 200 16.66 11.43 7.54
C SER A 200 15.82 11.06 8.76
N ALA A 201 14.50 11.17 8.62
CA ALA A 201 13.53 10.77 9.62
C ALA A 201 12.65 9.67 9.03
N LYS A 202 12.37 8.63 9.81
CA LYS A 202 11.36 7.65 9.42
C LYS A 202 10.04 8.37 9.18
N LEU A 203 9.42 8.11 8.03
CA LEU A 203 8.10 8.65 7.74
C LEU A 203 7.08 8.03 8.69
N THR A 204 6.47 8.85 9.53
CA THR A 204 5.46 8.43 10.49
C THR A 204 4.16 9.20 10.26
N PRO A 205 3.00 8.65 10.68
CA PRO A 205 1.73 9.38 10.59
C PRO A 205 1.73 10.72 11.34
N SER A 206 2.46 10.81 12.47
CA SER A 206 2.60 12.07 13.21
C SER A 206 3.45 13.10 12.46
N LEU A 207 4.55 12.67 11.83
CA LEU A 207 5.37 13.55 11.00
C LEU A 207 4.60 14.08 9.79
N ILE A 208 3.87 13.21 9.08
CA ILE A 208 3.02 13.64 7.94
C ILE A 208 2.00 14.68 8.38
N ARG A 209 1.26 14.43 9.47
CA ARG A 209 0.30 15.39 10.04
C ARG A 209 0.95 16.72 10.42
N ALA A 210 2.12 16.68 11.04
CA ALA A 210 2.85 17.89 11.41
C ALA A 210 3.28 18.70 10.16
N LEU A 211 3.69 18.04 9.08
CA LEU A 211 4.05 18.70 7.82
C LEU A 211 2.84 19.37 7.16
N ILE A 212 1.71 18.66 7.12
CA ILE A 212 0.43 19.19 6.62
C ILE A 212 0.05 20.47 7.37
N GLN A 213 0.03 20.42 8.71
CA GLN A 213 -0.36 21.56 9.53
C GLN A 213 0.58 22.77 9.34
N ARG A 214 1.87 22.54 9.07
CA ARG A 214 2.82 23.62 8.75
C ARG A 214 2.48 24.29 7.42
N VAL A 215 2.07 23.53 6.41
CA VAL A 215 1.65 24.09 5.11
C VAL A 215 0.33 24.83 5.28
N ASP A 216 -0.64 24.24 5.97
CA ASP A 216 -1.96 24.86 6.23
C ASP A 216 -1.85 26.21 6.91
N ALA A 217 -0.99 26.31 7.93
CA ALA A 217 -0.74 27.55 8.65
C ALA A 217 -0.12 28.66 7.77
N LYS A 218 0.38 28.33 6.57
CA LYS A 218 0.91 29.30 5.60
C LYS A 218 -0.10 29.68 4.52
N ILE A 219 -1.21 28.97 4.42
CA ILE A 219 -2.29 29.32 3.50
C ILE A 219 -2.98 30.58 4.03
N LYS A 220 -3.00 31.61 3.20
CA LYS A 220 -3.70 32.86 3.46
C LYS A 220 -5.11 32.75 2.89
N ARG A 221 -6.07 33.27 3.64
CA ARG A 221 -7.45 33.45 3.20
C ARG A 221 -7.69 34.92 2.93
N SER A 222 -8.27 35.23 1.79
CA SER A 222 -8.74 36.58 1.47
C SER A 222 -10.05 36.53 0.69
N GLU A 223 -10.62 37.71 0.44
CA GLU A 223 -11.88 37.89 -0.26
C GLU A 223 -11.61 38.62 -1.57
N ASN A 224 -12.06 38.06 -2.68
CA ASN A 224 -12.03 38.71 -3.99
C ASN A 224 -13.48 38.89 -4.46
N GLY A 225 -14.04 40.08 -4.22
CA GLY A 225 -15.48 40.30 -4.29
C GLY A 225 -16.22 39.41 -3.30
N ASN A 226 -17.14 38.59 -3.80
CA ASN A 226 -17.95 37.67 -2.98
C ASN A 226 -17.32 36.26 -2.84
N ALA A 227 -16.13 36.02 -3.39
CA ALA A 227 -15.48 34.72 -3.37
C ALA A 227 -14.35 34.68 -2.34
N LEU A 228 -14.35 33.63 -1.50
CA LEU A 228 -13.21 33.30 -0.67
C LEU A 228 -12.08 32.74 -1.53
N VAL A 229 -10.90 33.34 -1.43
CA VAL A 229 -9.68 32.95 -2.13
C VAL A 229 -8.67 32.42 -1.11
N TYR A 230 -8.11 31.25 -1.42
CA TYR A 230 -7.03 30.67 -0.63
C TYR A 230 -5.75 30.72 -1.44
N SER A 231 -4.70 31.28 -0.85
CA SER A 231 -3.43 31.46 -1.53
C SER A 231 -2.26 31.03 -0.66
N LEU A 232 -1.19 30.57 -1.29
CA LEU A 232 0.09 30.29 -0.66
C LEU A 232 1.16 31.15 -1.34
N GLY A 233 2.02 31.81 -0.55
CA GLY A 233 3.06 32.71 -1.05
C GLY A 233 2.78 34.19 -0.77
N LYS A 234 3.19 35.06 -1.69
CA LYS A 234 3.03 36.52 -1.62
C LYS A 234 2.05 37.03 -2.69
N PRO A 235 0.73 36.96 -2.44
CA PRO A 235 -0.25 37.57 -3.33
C PRO A 235 -0.20 39.11 -3.26
N THR A 236 -0.56 39.74 -4.37
CA THR A 236 -0.78 41.19 -4.48
C THR A 236 -2.27 41.42 -4.72
N ALA A 237 -2.94 42.13 -3.80
CA ALA A 237 -4.37 42.45 -3.87
C ALA A 237 -5.24 41.25 -4.31
N ASP A 238 -5.08 40.12 -3.61
CA ASP A 238 -5.86 38.87 -3.80
C ASP A 238 -5.63 38.13 -5.13
N SER A 239 -4.55 38.47 -5.83
CA SER A 239 -4.12 37.82 -7.06
C SER A 239 -2.65 37.38 -7.01
N CYS A 240 -2.31 36.42 -7.88
CA CYS A 240 -0.93 36.00 -8.11
C CYS A 240 -0.49 36.53 -9.47
N THR A 241 0.24 37.64 -9.48
CA THR A 241 0.67 38.31 -10.71
C THR A 241 1.83 37.58 -11.39
N GLY A 242 2.58 36.77 -10.63
CA GLY A 242 3.74 36.03 -11.11
C GLY A 242 4.96 36.90 -11.38
N ASP A 243 4.98 38.12 -10.85
CA ASP A 243 6.15 39.01 -10.91
C ASP A 243 7.09 38.74 -9.72
N THR A 244 8.35 39.20 -9.84
CA THR A 244 9.32 39.10 -8.73
C THR A 244 8.77 39.75 -7.46
N GLY A 245 8.83 39.05 -6.32
CA GLY A 245 8.25 39.51 -5.06
C GLY A 245 6.75 39.26 -4.90
N ALA A 246 6.05 38.81 -5.96
CA ALA A 246 4.61 38.56 -6.01
C ALA A 246 4.27 37.13 -6.48
N LEU A 247 5.14 36.17 -6.15
CA LEU A 247 4.95 34.76 -6.48
C LEU A 247 4.02 34.09 -5.47
N CYS A 248 2.99 33.44 -6.00
CA CYS A 248 2.01 32.68 -5.22
C CYS A 248 1.19 31.72 -6.09
N VAL A 249 0.47 30.84 -5.42
CA VAL A 249 -0.53 29.95 -6.01
C VAL A 249 -1.89 30.20 -5.40
N ILE A 250 -2.94 30.28 -6.23
CA ILE A 250 -4.33 30.26 -5.80
C ILE A 250 -4.82 28.81 -5.81
N LEU A 251 -5.21 28.32 -4.64
CA LEU A 251 -5.68 26.96 -4.45
C LEU A 251 -7.17 26.89 -4.85
N ARG A 252 -7.45 26.46 -6.08
CA ARG A 252 -8.82 26.37 -6.62
C ARG A 252 -9.38 24.95 -6.67
N HIS A 253 -8.51 23.94 -6.72
CA HIS A 253 -8.92 22.54 -6.71
C HIS A 253 -9.39 22.04 -5.32
N THR A 254 -9.58 22.96 -4.37
CA THR A 254 -9.62 22.68 -2.93
C THR A 254 -10.92 23.11 -2.23
N MET A 255 -11.87 23.75 -2.92
CA MET A 255 -13.04 24.37 -2.26
C MET A 255 -14.34 24.16 -3.06
N GLN A 256 -14.81 22.92 -3.18
CA GLN A 256 -16.26 22.68 -3.25
C GLN A 256 -16.78 22.58 -1.81
N ARG A 257 -17.85 23.31 -1.49
CA ARG A 257 -18.48 23.33 -0.15
C ARG A 257 -18.76 21.88 0.28
N GLY A 258 -18.14 21.42 1.36
CA GLY A 258 -18.35 20.07 1.93
C GLY A 258 -17.36 18.98 1.50
N THR A 259 -16.36 19.26 0.66
CA THR A 259 -15.27 18.31 0.38
C THR A 259 -14.00 18.70 1.13
N PRO A 260 -13.39 17.80 1.93
CA PRO A 260 -12.09 18.07 2.49
C PRO A 260 -11.07 18.24 1.34
N ASN A 261 -10.26 19.29 1.43
CA ASN A 261 -9.31 19.81 0.43
C ASN A 261 -8.57 18.67 -0.31
N ARG A 262 -8.45 18.62 -1.65
CA ARG A 262 -7.85 17.49 -2.43
C ARG A 262 -6.35 17.30 -2.34
N ALA A 263 -5.56 18.37 -2.31
CA ALA A 263 -4.12 18.26 -2.01
C ALA A 263 -3.93 17.83 -0.54
N LEU A 264 -4.77 18.33 0.36
CA LEU A 264 -4.80 17.84 1.75
C LEU A 264 -5.56 16.52 1.93
N THR A 265 -6.41 16.04 1.04
CA THR A 265 -7.14 14.76 1.18
C THR A 265 -6.43 13.64 0.48
N ALA A 266 -5.48 13.93 -0.41
CA ALA A 266 -4.39 12.99 -0.65
C ALA A 266 -3.63 12.69 0.67
N PHE A 267 -3.53 13.68 1.57
CA PHE A 267 -2.83 13.60 2.84
C PHE A 267 -3.71 13.18 4.05
N HIS A 268 -4.98 13.56 4.08
CA HIS A 268 -6.02 13.25 5.07
C HIS A 268 -6.83 12.00 4.70
N GLY A 269 -6.74 11.56 3.44
CA GLY A 269 -7.27 10.31 2.91
C GLY A 269 -6.25 9.17 2.97
N LEU A 270 -5.34 9.22 3.94
CA LEU A 270 -4.79 8.00 4.49
C LEU A 270 -5.97 7.24 5.13
N PRO A 271 -6.19 5.95 4.80
CA PRO A 271 -7.37 5.22 5.23
C PRO A 271 -7.60 5.34 6.73
N SER A 272 -8.89 5.44 7.08
CA SER A 272 -9.44 5.33 8.41
C SER A 272 -9.03 4.01 9.09
N TRP A 273 -7.88 3.98 9.77
CA TRP A 273 -7.45 2.88 10.64
C TRP A 273 -7.95 3.02 12.09
N THR A 274 -8.95 3.86 12.37
CA THR A 274 -9.55 4.01 13.72
C THR A 274 -11.02 3.61 13.81
N LYS A 275 -11.59 2.90 12.84
CA LYS A 275 -13.00 2.45 12.92
C LYS A 275 -13.24 0.93 13.02
N GLN A 276 -12.22 0.11 13.21
CA GLN A 276 -12.39 -1.31 13.55
C GLN A 276 -11.34 -1.75 14.56
N GLN A 277 -11.62 -1.46 15.83
CA GLN A 277 -11.25 -2.23 17.02
C GLN A 277 -11.73 -1.45 18.26
N ILE A 278 -13.03 -1.58 18.55
CA ILE A 278 -13.69 -1.61 19.86
C ILE A 278 -15.16 -1.95 19.54
N TYR A 279 -15.64 -2.97 20.24
CA TYR A 279 -16.78 -3.88 19.96
C TYR A 279 -16.45 -4.99 18.98
#